data_AF-A0A7J8MJX7-F1
#
_entry.id   AF-A0A7J8MJX7-F1
#
_cell.length_a   1.000
_cell.length_b   1.000
_cell.length_c   1.000
_cell.angle_alpha   90.00
_cell.angle_beta   90.00
_cell.angle_gamma   90.00
#
_symmetry.space_group_name_H-M   'P 1'
#
loop_
_entity.id
_entity.type
_entity.pdbx_description
1 polymer ?
#
loop_
_entity_poly.entity_id
_entity_poly.type
_entity_poly.pdbx_seq_one_letter_code
_entity_poly.pdbx_strand_id
1 'polypeptide(L)'
;RAISLWTLDPADRDAVLANETLQKSDPDYRVIIEIACVRSPEDLLAVKRAYKFRYKHSLEEDLASSTTADIRKLLVGVTSAYRYDGDEFDETVAQSEASTLHQEIHGKAFNNEEVIRILSTRSQAQLNATFNIYKDIYGHSITKGFPGGDYFSTLRTVIRCIRDPKKYFAKVLRSAINMEETNEDALSRVIVTRAEKDLKDIKELYLKRNNISVDEAVAREWSGDYKTLILALLGADQN
;
A
#
# COMPACT_ATOMS: atom_id res chain seq x y z
N ARG A 1 -13.55 5.56 16.04
CA ARG A 1 -13.11 4.77 14.86
C ARG A 1 -11.71 4.15 15.04
N ALA A 2 -10.67 4.92 15.33
CA ALA A 2 -9.33 4.34 15.55
C ALA A 2 -9.33 3.28 16.67
N ILE A 3 -10.04 3.54 17.78
CA ILE A 3 -10.22 2.57 18.87
C ILE A 3 -10.91 1.28 18.41
N SER A 4 -12.01 1.39 17.65
CA SER A 4 -12.75 0.21 17.18
C SER A 4 -11.94 -0.63 16.21
N LEU A 5 -11.11 0.00 15.36
CA LEU A 5 -10.17 -0.72 14.50
C LEU A 5 -9.05 -1.36 15.32
N TRP A 6 -8.55 -0.68 16.36
CA TRP A 6 -7.50 -1.21 17.23
C TRP A 6 -7.92 -2.47 17.98
N THR A 7 -9.19 -2.58 18.37
CA THR A 7 -9.71 -3.75 19.12
C THR A 7 -9.96 -5.00 18.26
N LEU A 8 -9.92 -4.88 16.93
CA LEU A 8 -10.13 -6.01 16.03
C LEU A 8 -8.83 -6.79 15.82
N ASP A 9 -8.95 -8.10 15.63
CA ASP A 9 -7.85 -8.92 15.10
C ASP A 9 -7.33 -8.31 13.78
N PRO A 10 -6.02 -8.37 13.48
CA PRO A 10 -5.46 -7.79 12.27
C PRO A 10 -6.18 -8.18 10.97
N ALA A 11 -6.62 -9.43 10.82
CA ALA A 11 -7.32 -9.88 9.61
C ALA A 11 -8.73 -9.28 9.50
N ASP A 12 -9.48 -9.26 10.61
CA ASP A 12 -10.79 -8.63 10.69
C ASP A 12 -10.72 -7.11 10.49
N ARG A 13 -9.70 -6.47 11.06
CA ARG A 13 -9.43 -5.04 10.90
C ARG A 13 -9.24 -4.69 9.43
N ASP A 14 -8.37 -5.41 8.73
CA ASP A 14 -8.10 -5.17 7.31
C ASP A 14 -9.33 -5.49 6.45
N ALA A 15 -10.10 -6.52 6.80
CA ALA A 15 -11.36 -6.83 6.11
C ALA A 15 -12.39 -5.70 6.25
N VAL A 16 -12.53 -5.12 7.46
CA VAL A 16 -13.39 -3.95 7.70
C VAL A 16 -12.91 -2.74 6.90
N LEU A 17 -11.60 -2.45 6.92
CA LEU A 17 -11.00 -1.35 6.17
C LEU A 17 -11.23 -1.48 4.66
N ALA A 18 -11.07 -2.68 4.12
CA ALA A 18 -11.34 -2.96 2.71
C ALA A 18 -12.81 -2.69 2.37
N ASN A 19 -13.75 -3.27 3.13
CA ASN A 19 -15.18 -3.08 2.86
C ASN A 19 -15.60 -1.61 3.00
N GLU A 20 -15.19 -0.93 4.08
CA GLU A 20 -15.46 0.50 4.25
C GLU A 20 -14.95 1.35 3.08
N THR A 21 -13.80 0.97 2.50
CA THR A 21 -13.25 1.66 1.33
C THR A 21 -14.12 1.47 0.09
N LEU A 22 -14.59 0.23 -0.16
CA LEU A 22 -15.39 -0.10 -1.34
C LEU A 22 -16.82 0.42 -1.28
N GLN A 23 -17.34 0.72 -0.09
CA GLN A 23 -18.67 1.32 0.10
C GLN A 23 -18.69 2.85 -0.08
N LYS A 24 -17.53 3.50 -0.20
CA LYS A 24 -17.46 4.96 -0.44
C LYS A 24 -17.83 5.29 -1.88
N SER A 25 -18.48 6.44 -2.10
CA SER A 25 -18.81 6.94 -3.44
C SER A 25 -17.57 7.24 -4.30
N ASP A 26 -16.47 7.63 -3.65
CA ASP A 26 -15.15 7.82 -4.24
C ASP A 26 -14.12 6.98 -3.44
N PRO A 27 -13.91 5.72 -3.81
CA PRO A 27 -13.05 4.81 -3.06
C PRO A 27 -11.56 5.21 -3.13
N ASP A 28 -10.93 5.33 -1.96
CA ASP A 28 -9.49 5.46 -1.88
C ASP A 28 -8.79 4.10 -2.01
N TYR A 29 -8.51 3.69 -3.25
CA TYR A 29 -7.89 2.39 -3.55
C TYR A 29 -6.51 2.18 -2.92
N ARG A 30 -5.87 3.21 -2.35
CA ARG A 30 -4.62 3.04 -1.58
C ARG A 30 -4.78 2.03 -0.46
N VAL A 31 -5.93 2.03 0.22
CA VAL A 31 -6.22 1.09 1.32
C VAL A 31 -6.18 -0.36 0.83
N ILE A 32 -6.81 -0.63 -0.31
CA ILE A 32 -6.82 -1.96 -0.93
C ILE A 32 -5.40 -2.37 -1.35
N ILE A 33 -4.66 -1.46 -1.96
CA ILE A 33 -3.28 -1.71 -2.43
C ILE A 33 -2.35 -2.00 -1.24
N GLU A 34 -2.48 -1.28 -0.13
CA GLU A 34 -1.69 -1.53 1.07
C GLU A 34 -1.97 -2.91 1.66
N ILE A 35 -3.24 -3.31 1.72
CA ILE A 35 -3.63 -4.65 2.18
C ILE A 35 -3.06 -5.71 1.24
N ALA A 36 -3.23 -5.54 -0.08
CA ALA A 36 -2.81 -6.54 -1.07
C ALA A 36 -1.28 -6.64 -1.26
N CYS A 37 -0.55 -5.52 -1.17
CA CYS A 37 0.87 -5.48 -1.55
C CYS A 37 1.84 -5.45 -0.37
N VAL A 38 1.39 -5.12 0.84
CA VAL A 38 2.27 -5.03 2.02
C VAL A 38 2.11 -6.23 2.95
N ARG A 39 0.94 -6.87 2.99
CA ARG A 39 0.73 -8.06 3.82
C ARG A 39 1.52 -9.24 3.26
N SER A 40 1.94 -10.14 4.14
CA SER A 40 2.44 -11.44 3.71
C SER A 40 1.31 -12.20 2.98
N PRO A 41 1.63 -13.18 2.13
CA PRO A 41 0.61 -14.03 1.50
C PRO A 41 -0.34 -14.65 2.51
N GLU A 42 0.16 -15.11 3.66
CA GLU A 42 -0.60 -15.70 4.77
C GLU A 42 -1.56 -14.68 5.40
N ASP A 43 -1.05 -13.48 5.70
CA ASP A 43 -1.86 -12.39 6.24
C ASP A 43 -2.97 -12.01 5.25
N LEU A 44 -2.65 -11.84 3.97
CA LEU A 44 -3.62 -11.49 2.92
C LEU A 44 -4.69 -12.59 2.78
N LEU A 45 -4.30 -13.86 2.85
CA LEU A 45 -5.23 -14.98 2.84
C LEU A 45 -6.15 -14.96 4.08
N ALA A 46 -5.61 -14.64 5.26
CA ALA A 46 -6.41 -14.47 6.47
C ALA A 46 -7.43 -13.33 6.33
N VAL A 47 -7.01 -12.18 5.77
CA VAL A 47 -7.92 -11.05 5.47
C VAL A 47 -9.06 -11.49 4.56
N LYS A 48 -8.77 -12.20 3.46
CA LYS A 48 -9.82 -12.69 2.54
C LYS A 48 -10.80 -13.65 3.21
N ARG A 49 -10.30 -14.52 4.11
CA ARG A 49 -11.15 -15.42 4.89
C ARG A 49 -12.06 -14.64 5.86
N ALA A 50 -11.51 -13.67 6.58
CA ALA A 50 -12.26 -12.78 7.46
C ALA A 50 -13.33 -12.00 6.68
N TYR A 51 -12.96 -11.45 5.51
CA TYR A 51 -13.86 -10.74 4.62
C TYR A 51 -15.05 -11.60 4.20
N LYS A 52 -14.78 -12.80 3.68
CA LYS A 52 -15.83 -13.74 3.26
C LYS A 52 -16.70 -14.17 4.43
N PHE A 53 -16.11 -14.43 5.59
CA PHE A 53 -16.85 -14.78 6.79
C PHE A 53 -17.80 -13.64 7.22
N ARG A 54 -17.35 -12.39 7.16
CA ARG A 54 -18.10 -11.22 7.64
C ARG A 54 -19.18 -10.78 6.66
N TYR A 55 -18.86 -10.69 5.37
CA TYR A 55 -19.71 -10.06 4.34
C TYR A 55 -20.43 -11.07 3.44
N LYS A 56 -20.06 -12.35 3.49
CA LYS A 56 -20.68 -13.45 2.72
C LYS A 56 -20.43 -13.39 1.21
N HIS A 57 -19.49 -12.55 0.79
CA HIS A 57 -18.92 -12.44 -0.54
C HIS A 57 -17.40 -12.27 -0.43
N SER A 58 -16.67 -12.52 -1.51
CA SER A 58 -15.21 -12.36 -1.59
C SER A 58 -14.80 -10.89 -1.68
N LEU A 59 -13.55 -10.59 -1.30
CA LEU A 59 -13.00 -9.24 -1.52
C LEU A 59 -12.83 -8.97 -3.03
N GLU A 60 -12.49 -10.02 -3.77
CA GLU A 60 -12.29 -9.98 -5.21
C GLU A 60 -13.56 -9.63 -5.99
N GLU A 61 -14.73 -10.18 -5.60
CA GLU A 61 -15.99 -9.86 -6.30
C GLU A 61 -16.45 -8.43 -6.03
N ASP A 62 -16.25 -7.92 -4.81
CA ASP A 62 -16.55 -6.54 -4.48
C ASP A 62 -15.64 -5.59 -5.24
N LEU A 63 -14.34 -5.88 -5.29
CA LEU A 63 -13.41 -5.11 -6.11
C LEU A 63 -13.79 -5.16 -7.59
N ALA A 64 -14.18 -6.32 -8.10
CA ALA A 64 -14.58 -6.46 -9.50
C ALA A 64 -15.84 -5.65 -9.83
N SER A 65 -16.78 -5.56 -8.90
CA SER A 65 -18.04 -4.83 -9.07
C SER A 65 -17.90 -3.32 -8.84
N SER A 66 -17.04 -2.90 -7.90
CA SER A 66 -16.88 -1.49 -7.51
C SER A 66 -15.88 -0.71 -8.38
N THR A 67 -15.02 -1.41 -9.13
CA THR A 67 -13.97 -0.78 -9.97
C THR A 67 -14.23 -1.00 -11.45
N THR A 68 -13.58 -0.22 -12.32
CA THR A 68 -13.78 -0.28 -13.78
C THR A 68 -12.47 -0.47 -14.54
N ALA A 69 -12.58 -1.05 -15.74
CA ALA A 69 -11.52 -1.16 -16.75
C ALA A 69 -10.15 -1.62 -16.19
N ASP A 70 -9.11 -0.82 -16.37
CA ASP A 70 -7.73 -1.19 -16.04
C ASP A 70 -7.43 -1.15 -14.54
N ILE A 71 -8.12 -0.28 -13.79
CA ILE A 71 -8.04 -0.27 -12.33
C ILE A 71 -8.55 -1.60 -11.79
N ARG A 72 -9.68 -2.11 -12.32
CA ARG A 72 -10.21 -3.43 -11.97
C ARG A 72 -9.20 -4.54 -12.21
N LYS A 73 -8.65 -4.60 -13.43
CA LYS A 73 -7.66 -5.64 -13.79
C LYS A 73 -6.47 -5.63 -12.83
N LEU A 74 -5.93 -4.45 -12.54
CA LEU A 74 -4.79 -4.29 -11.64
C LEU A 74 -5.13 -4.68 -10.20
N LEU A 75 -6.21 -4.11 -9.63
CA LEU A 75 -6.58 -4.33 -8.23
C LEU A 75 -7.01 -5.77 -7.95
N VAL A 76 -7.82 -6.36 -8.84
CA VAL A 76 -8.19 -7.77 -8.73
C VAL A 76 -6.95 -8.65 -8.88
N GLY A 77 -6.04 -8.32 -9.80
CA GLY A 77 -4.79 -9.05 -9.99
C GLY A 77 -3.91 -9.06 -8.74
N VAL A 78 -3.59 -7.89 -8.17
CA VAL A 78 -2.72 -7.83 -6.98
C VAL A 78 -3.40 -8.37 -5.72
N THR A 79 -4.73 -8.24 -5.62
CA THR A 79 -5.48 -8.75 -4.47
C THR A 79 -5.64 -10.26 -4.54
N SER A 80 -5.89 -10.85 -5.71
CA SER A 80 -6.08 -12.29 -5.90
C SER A 80 -4.83 -13.12 -5.59
N ALA A 81 -3.65 -12.50 -5.56
CA ALA A 81 -2.38 -13.20 -5.45
C ALA A 81 -2.20 -13.94 -4.10
N TYR A 82 -1.63 -15.14 -4.16
CA TYR A 82 -1.01 -15.83 -3.04
C TYR A 82 0.45 -16.09 -3.45
N ARG A 83 1.29 -15.08 -3.21
CA ARG A 83 2.64 -15.00 -3.79
C ARG A 83 3.59 -15.94 -3.05
N TYR A 84 4.66 -16.33 -3.72
CA TYR A 84 5.84 -16.83 -3.03
C TYR A 84 6.47 -15.70 -2.21
N ASP A 85 6.83 -15.98 -0.95
CA ASP A 85 7.38 -15.02 0.02
C ASP A 85 8.84 -15.28 0.38
N GLY A 86 9.51 -16.21 -0.31
CA GLY A 86 10.95 -16.41 -0.19
C GLY A 86 11.78 -15.25 -0.74
N ASP A 87 13.05 -15.22 -0.35
CA ASP A 87 14.03 -14.20 -0.72
C ASP A 87 14.69 -14.48 -2.09
N GLU A 88 14.44 -15.66 -2.64
CA GLU A 88 15.00 -16.12 -3.90
C GLU A 88 14.42 -15.35 -5.09
N PHE A 89 15.29 -14.99 -6.01
CA PHE A 89 14.94 -14.39 -7.30
C PHE A 89 15.82 -14.94 -8.42
N ASP A 90 15.30 -14.91 -9.63
CA ASP A 90 16.00 -15.24 -10.87
C ASP A 90 16.40 -13.94 -11.58
N GLU A 91 17.70 -13.70 -11.67
CA GLU A 91 18.29 -12.51 -12.29
C GLU A 91 17.99 -12.44 -13.80
N THR A 92 17.97 -13.58 -14.50
CA THR A 92 17.67 -13.64 -15.94
C THR A 92 16.22 -13.24 -16.19
N VAL A 93 15.30 -13.74 -15.38
CA VAL A 93 13.88 -13.33 -15.42
C VAL A 93 13.74 -11.86 -15.06
N ALA A 94 14.46 -11.38 -14.03
CA ALA A 94 14.42 -9.98 -13.62
C ALA A 94 14.89 -9.04 -14.74
N GLN A 95 15.94 -9.41 -15.48
CA GLN A 95 16.46 -8.64 -16.61
C GLN A 95 15.48 -8.65 -17.80
N SER A 96 14.91 -9.81 -18.12
CA SER A 96 13.91 -9.93 -19.18
C SER A 96 12.66 -9.11 -18.85
N GLU A 97 12.12 -9.23 -17.64
CA GLU A 97 10.92 -8.52 -17.22
C GLU A 97 11.16 -7.01 -17.05
N ALA A 98 12.37 -6.59 -16.64
CA ALA A 98 12.73 -5.17 -16.64
C ALA A 98 12.68 -4.57 -18.05
N SER A 99 13.14 -5.33 -19.06
CA SER A 99 13.08 -4.94 -20.46
C SER A 99 11.65 -4.89 -20.99
N THR A 100 10.82 -5.90 -20.67
CA THR A 100 9.39 -5.91 -21.00
C THR A 100 8.68 -4.70 -20.39
N LEU A 101 8.87 -4.44 -19.09
CA LEU A 101 8.27 -3.29 -18.42
C LEU A 101 8.69 -1.97 -19.09
N HIS A 102 9.95 -1.83 -19.50
CA HIS A 102 10.41 -0.63 -20.19
C HIS A 102 9.76 -0.46 -21.55
N GLN A 103 9.70 -1.52 -22.35
CA GLN A 103 9.08 -1.51 -23.67
C GLN A 103 7.61 -1.08 -23.59
N GLU A 104 6.84 -1.69 -22.68
CA GLU A 104 5.41 -1.38 -22.52
C GLU A 104 5.19 0.04 -22.00
N ILE A 105 5.99 0.48 -21.01
CA ILE A 105 5.90 1.85 -20.46
C ILE A 105 6.27 2.89 -21.50
N HIS A 106 7.34 2.67 -22.28
CA HIS A 106 7.76 3.57 -23.35
C HIS A 106 6.74 3.61 -24.49
N GLY A 107 6.14 2.47 -24.82
CA GLY A 107 5.03 2.34 -25.76
C GLY A 107 3.70 2.93 -25.26
N LYS A 108 3.66 3.47 -24.03
CA LYS A 108 2.46 3.97 -23.35
C LYS A 108 1.37 2.91 -23.12
N ALA A 109 1.73 1.63 -23.17
CA ALA A 109 0.85 0.49 -22.94
C ALA A 109 0.90 0.04 -21.47
N PHE A 110 0.59 0.96 -20.54
CA PHE A 110 0.75 0.72 -19.11
C PHE A 110 -0.20 -0.33 -18.53
N ASN A 111 -1.34 -0.52 -19.19
CA ASN A 111 -2.36 -1.53 -18.88
C ASN A 111 -2.16 -2.84 -19.64
N ASN A 112 -0.99 -3.03 -20.27
CA ASN A 112 -0.64 -4.27 -20.95
C ASN A 112 -0.72 -5.45 -19.96
N GLU A 113 -1.18 -6.60 -20.45
CA GLU A 113 -1.33 -7.82 -19.68
C GLU A 113 -0.01 -8.25 -19.02
N GLU A 114 1.14 -8.03 -19.66
CA GLU A 114 2.45 -8.33 -19.10
C GLU A 114 2.81 -7.43 -17.92
N VAL A 115 2.48 -6.13 -17.95
CA VAL A 115 2.68 -5.23 -16.81
C VAL A 115 1.87 -5.73 -15.62
N ILE A 116 0.61 -6.07 -15.85
CA ILE A 116 -0.29 -6.58 -14.81
C ILE A 116 0.19 -7.93 -14.30
N ARG A 117 0.54 -8.87 -15.19
CA ARG A 117 1.05 -10.21 -14.84
C ARG A 117 2.29 -10.11 -13.96
N ILE A 118 3.29 -9.32 -14.36
CA ILE A 118 4.52 -9.15 -13.59
C ILE A 118 4.19 -8.64 -12.19
N LEU A 119 3.45 -7.53 -12.10
CA LEU A 119 3.11 -6.90 -10.83
C LEU A 119 2.19 -7.75 -9.96
N SER A 120 1.32 -8.59 -10.52
CA SER A 120 0.35 -9.39 -9.76
C SER A 120 0.84 -10.78 -9.36
N THR A 121 1.82 -11.36 -10.06
CA THR A 121 2.18 -12.78 -9.87
C THR A 121 3.56 -13.03 -9.26
N ARG A 122 4.52 -12.12 -9.45
CA ARG A 122 5.90 -12.31 -8.98
C ARG A 122 6.02 -12.13 -7.46
N SER A 123 7.00 -12.80 -6.84
CA SER A 123 7.34 -12.59 -5.42
C SER A 123 7.84 -11.15 -5.20
N GLN A 124 7.81 -10.69 -3.94
CA GLN A 124 8.35 -9.37 -3.63
C GLN A 124 9.86 -9.29 -3.91
N ALA A 125 10.62 -10.35 -3.60
CA ALA A 125 12.04 -10.45 -3.91
C ALA A 125 12.32 -10.30 -5.42
N GLN A 126 11.59 -11.05 -6.25
CA GLN A 126 11.70 -10.97 -7.70
C GLN A 126 11.36 -9.58 -8.23
N LEU A 127 10.26 -8.97 -7.76
CA LEU A 127 9.85 -7.64 -8.21
C LEU A 127 10.87 -6.57 -7.84
N ASN A 128 11.46 -6.65 -6.65
CA ASN A 128 12.52 -5.74 -6.23
C ASN A 128 13.77 -5.88 -7.08
N ALA A 129 14.18 -7.11 -7.41
CA ALA A 129 15.27 -7.36 -8.35
C ALA A 129 14.96 -6.73 -9.73
N THR A 130 13.78 -6.99 -10.29
CA THR A 130 13.33 -6.41 -11.56
C THR A 130 13.35 -4.87 -11.54
N PHE A 131 12.88 -4.23 -10.46
CA PHE A 131 12.88 -2.77 -10.36
C PHE A 131 14.27 -2.15 -10.16
N ASN A 132 15.20 -2.89 -9.54
CA ASN A 132 16.58 -2.45 -9.39
C ASN A 132 17.31 -2.55 -10.73
N ILE A 133 17.22 -3.70 -11.42
CA ILE A 133 17.78 -3.88 -12.76
C ILE A 133 17.20 -2.86 -13.75
N TYR A 134 15.89 -2.61 -13.71
CA TYR A 134 15.27 -1.54 -14.51
C TYR A 134 15.96 -0.19 -14.27
N LYS A 135 16.20 0.16 -13.00
CA LYS A 135 16.83 1.44 -12.65
C LYS A 135 18.27 1.49 -13.13
N ASP A 136 19.00 0.39 -13.05
CA ASP A 136 20.40 0.31 -13.43
C ASP A 136 20.59 0.40 -14.96
N ILE A 137 19.69 -0.24 -15.73
CA ILE A 137 19.72 -0.19 -17.20
C ILE A 137 19.25 1.17 -17.74
N TYR A 138 18.15 1.72 -17.21
CA TYR A 138 17.48 2.90 -17.79
C TYR A 138 17.78 4.22 -17.04
N GLY A 139 18.55 4.18 -15.95
CA GLY A 139 18.97 5.36 -15.21
C GLY A 139 17.86 6.05 -14.40
N HIS A 140 16.67 5.47 -14.31
CA HIS A 140 15.57 6.02 -13.53
C HIS A 140 14.61 4.97 -12.98
N SER A 141 13.83 5.33 -11.96
CA SER A 141 12.77 4.46 -11.44
C SER A 141 11.71 4.19 -12.51
N ILE A 142 11.13 3.00 -12.50
CA ILE A 142 9.97 2.63 -13.33
C ILE A 142 8.80 3.61 -13.22
N THR A 143 8.59 4.24 -12.06
CA THR A 143 7.51 5.22 -11.85
C THR A 143 7.79 6.62 -12.40
N LYS A 144 8.99 6.88 -12.93
CA LYS A 144 9.37 8.21 -13.43
C LYS A 144 8.64 8.47 -14.74
N GLY A 145 8.03 9.65 -14.87
CA GLY A 145 7.33 10.06 -16.08
C GLY A 145 5.93 9.48 -16.24
N PHE A 146 5.42 8.71 -15.26
CA PHE A 146 4.02 8.30 -15.24
C PHE A 146 3.11 9.53 -15.27
N PRO A 147 2.12 9.58 -16.18
CA PRO A 147 1.14 10.66 -16.24
C PRO A 147 0.34 10.86 -14.94
N GLY A 148 -0.45 11.93 -14.92
CA GLY A 148 -1.53 12.09 -13.95
C GLY A 148 -2.72 11.18 -14.27
N GLY A 149 -3.66 11.08 -13.34
CA GLY A 149 -4.86 10.26 -13.45
C GLY A 149 -4.86 9.03 -12.55
N ASP A 150 -6.05 8.53 -12.27
CA ASP A 150 -6.30 7.57 -11.18
C ASP A 150 -5.58 6.24 -11.40
N TYR A 151 -5.57 5.75 -12.64
CA TYR A 151 -4.86 4.52 -12.98
C TYR A 151 -3.35 4.63 -12.69
N PHE A 152 -2.71 5.72 -13.10
CA PHE A 152 -1.28 5.93 -12.88
C PHE A 152 -0.96 6.15 -11.40
N SER A 153 -1.84 6.82 -10.66
CA SER A 153 -1.74 6.95 -9.20
C SER A 153 -1.86 5.59 -8.51
N THR A 154 -2.78 4.74 -8.95
CA THR A 154 -2.97 3.35 -8.48
C THR A 154 -1.71 2.52 -8.76
N LEU A 155 -1.24 2.50 -10.01
CA LEU A 155 -0.05 1.76 -10.43
C LEU A 155 1.21 2.20 -9.67
N ARG A 156 1.39 3.52 -9.50
CA ARG A 156 2.50 4.08 -8.72
C ARG A 156 2.44 3.67 -7.26
N THR A 157 1.23 3.55 -6.69
CA THR A 157 1.03 3.11 -5.31
C THR A 157 1.38 1.63 -5.17
N VAL A 158 0.92 0.77 -6.08
CA VAL A 158 1.30 -0.66 -6.13
C VAL A 158 2.82 -0.82 -6.12
N ILE A 159 3.51 -0.15 -7.04
CA ILE A 159 4.98 -0.25 -7.15
C ILE A 159 5.67 0.25 -5.88
N ARG A 160 5.18 1.33 -5.25
CA ARG A 160 5.77 1.86 -4.01
C ARG A 160 5.56 0.92 -2.83
N CYS A 161 4.36 0.36 -2.68
CA CYS A 161 4.05 -0.60 -1.63
C CYS A 161 4.92 -1.87 -1.75
N ILE A 162 5.16 -2.36 -2.97
CA ILE A 162 6.03 -3.52 -3.20
C ILE A 162 7.50 -3.16 -2.95
N ARG A 163 7.94 -2.00 -3.43
CA ARG A 163 9.36 -1.62 -3.41
C ARG A 163 9.88 -1.31 -2.02
N ASP A 164 9.14 -0.49 -1.29
CA ASP A 164 9.54 -0.03 0.04
C ASP A 164 8.30 0.41 0.82
N PRO A 165 7.57 -0.56 1.43
CA PRO A 165 6.36 -0.27 2.20
C PRO A 165 6.59 0.77 3.30
N LYS A 166 7.77 0.74 3.95
CA LYS A 166 8.09 1.64 5.06
C LYS A 166 8.25 3.08 4.58
N LYS A 167 8.97 3.31 3.47
CA LYS A 167 9.04 4.64 2.83
C LYS A 167 7.68 5.09 2.31
N TYR A 168 6.87 4.17 1.78
CA TYR A 168 5.52 4.47 1.37
C TYR A 168 4.68 5.00 2.54
N PHE A 169 4.63 4.29 3.67
CA PHE A 169 3.87 4.73 4.84
C PHE A 169 4.41 6.01 5.48
N ALA A 170 5.73 6.21 5.51
CA ALA A 170 6.31 7.46 5.97
C ALA A 170 5.83 8.65 5.11
N LYS A 171 5.63 8.44 3.81
CA LYS A 171 5.02 9.44 2.93
C LYS A 171 3.53 9.62 3.21
N VAL A 172 2.77 8.55 3.43
CA VAL A 172 1.35 8.63 3.78
C VAL A 172 1.16 9.42 5.07
N LEU A 173 1.96 9.16 6.11
CA LEU A 173 1.94 9.93 7.35
C LEU A 173 2.22 11.41 7.11
N ARG A 174 3.22 11.73 6.28
CA ARG A 174 3.56 13.13 5.97
C ARG A 174 2.40 13.86 5.30
N SER A 175 1.82 13.27 4.26
CA SER A 175 0.71 13.91 3.54
C SER A 175 -0.54 14.02 4.42
N ALA A 176 -0.80 13.04 5.30
CA ALA A 176 -1.90 13.09 6.25
C ALA A 176 -1.70 14.15 7.35
N ILE A 177 -0.48 14.29 7.88
CA ILE A 177 -0.16 15.27 8.94
C ILE A 177 -0.15 16.69 8.39
N ASN A 178 0.44 16.92 7.21
CA ASN A 178 0.53 18.24 6.59
C ASN A 178 -0.79 18.76 6.00
N MET A 179 -1.90 18.01 6.15
CA MET A 179 -3.20 18.35 5.57
C MET A 179 -3.18 18.57 4.04
N GLU A 180 -2.21 17.99 3.33
CA GLU A 180 -2.14 18.03 1.86
C GLU A 180 -3.33 17.26 1.26
N GLU A 181 -3.74 16.20 1.96
CA GLU A 181 -4.88 15.37 1.65
C GLU A 181 -5.54 14.99 2.99
N THR A 182 -6.26 15.93 3.60
CA THR A 182 -6.81 15.77 4.96
C THR A 182 -7.67 14.51 5.06
N ASN A 183 -7.12 13.49 5.70
CA ASN A 183 -7.84 12.26 5.98
C ASN A 183 -7.35 11.70 7.32
N GLU A 184 -8.07 12.02 8.40
CA GLU A 184 -7.86 11.40 9.72
C GLU A 184 -7.78 9.88 9.59
N ASP A 185 -8.53 9.31 8.63
CA ASP A 185 -8.51 7.88 8.32
C ASP A 185 -7.12 7.39 7.91
N ALA A 186 -6.37 8.16 7.11
CA ALA A 186 -5.05 7.74 6.64
C ALA A 186 -4.04 7.71 7.79
N LEU A 187 -4.03 8.76 8.62
CA LEU A 187 -3.17 8.81 9.81
C LEU A 187 -3.49 7.68 10.78
N SER A 188 -4.77 7.55 11.15
CA SER A 188 -5.25 6.49 12.04
C SER A 188 -4.95 5.10 11.49
N ARG A 189 -5.24 4.85 10.20
CA ARG A 189 -5.03 3.55 9.56
C ARG A 189 -3.56 3.14 9.57
N VAL A 190 -2.64 4.04 9.20
CA VAL A 190 -1.21 3.70 9.20
C VAL A 190 -0.75 3.37 10.62
N ILE A 191 -1.10 4.20 11.61
CA ILE A 191 -0.66 3.97 12.99
C ILE A 191 -1.24 2.66 13.52
N VAL A 192 -2.55 2.46 13.41
CA VAL A 192 -3.23 1.28 13.93
C VAL A 192 -2.73 -0.01 13.25
N THR A 193 -2.59 -0.02 11.92
CA THR A 193 -2.23 -1.24 11.19
C THR A 193 -0.73 -1.58 11.23
N ARG A 194 0.13 -0.62 11.59
CA ARG A 194 1.59 -0.81 11.60
C ARG A 194 2.19 -0.83 13.01
N ALA A 195 1.46 -0.44 14.05
CA ALA A 195 1.98 -0.33 15.42
C ALA A 195 2.66 -1.61 15.92
N GLU A 196 2.04 -2.77 15.69
CA GLU A 196 2.55 -4.08 16.12
C GLU A 196 3.50 -4.73 15.10
N LYS A 197 3.88 -4.00 14.04
CA LYS A 197 4.72 -4.51 12.95
C LYS A 197 6.01 -3.70 12.81
N ASP A 198 5.96 -2.57 12.12
CA ASP A 198 7.14 -1.81 11.70
C ASP A 198 6.96 -0.28 11.85
N LEU A 199 6.00 0.17 12.67
CA LEU A 199 5.76 1.59 12.90
C LEU A 199 7.01 2.33 13.40
N LYS A 200 7.87 1.67 14.20
CA LYS A 200 9.14 2.25 14.65
C LYS A 200 10.04 2.65 13.47
N ASP A 201 10.26 1.74 12.53
CA ASP A 201 11.08 2.00 11.35
C ASP A 201 10.46 3.07 10.44
N ILE A 202 9.13 3.09 10.36
CA ILE A 202 8.39 4.12 9.63
C ILE A 202 8.62 5.50 10.29
N LYS A 203 8.58 5.60 11.63
CA LYS A 203 8.86 6.84 12.38
C LYS A 203 10.30 7.31 12.14
N GLU A 204 11.27 6.40 12.11
CA GLU A 204 12.68 6.74 11.83
C GLU A 204 12.88 7.28 10.40
N LEU A 205 12.26 6.63 9.40
CA LEU A 205 12.28 7.12 8.01
C LEU A 205 11.59 8.47 7.86
N TYR A 206 10.47 8.68 8.57
CA TYR A 206 9.79 9.95 8.61
C TYR A 206 10.69 11.05 9.17
N LEU A 207 11.31 10.82 10.34
CA LEU A 207 12.22 11.76 10.98
C LEU A 207 13.38 12.13 10.04
N LYS A 208 14.04 11.14 9.46
CA LYS A 208 15.15 11.34 8.50
C LYS A 208 14.74 12.17 7.29
N ARG A 209 13.47 12.07 6.86
CA ARG A 209 12.98 12.76 5.66
C ARG A 209 12.47 14.17 5.93
N ASN A 210 11.91 14.42 7.11
CA ASN A 210 11.18 15.64 7.45
C ASN A 210 11.86 16.50 8.52
N ASN A 211 12.92 16.00 9.18
CA ASN A 211 13.62 16.66 10.28
C ASN A 211 12.71 17.02 11.48
N ILE A 212 11.61 16.29 11.65
CA ILE A 212 10.67 16.38 12.77
C ILE A 212 10.12 14.98 13.04
N SER A 213 9.94 14.62 14.31
CA SER A 213 9.35 13.33 14.69
C SER A 213 7.86 13.29 14.31
N VAL A 214 7.31 12.08 14.15
CA VAL A 214 5.86 11.92 13.88
C VAL A 214 5.05 12.49 15.05
N ASP A 215 5.50 12.25 16.27
CA ASP A 215 4.88 12.67 17.52
C ASP A 215 4.82 14.20 17.62
N GLU A 216 5.93 14.89 17.36
CA GLU A 216 5.97 16.36 17.34
C GLU A 216 5.11 16.94 16.21
N ALA A 217 5.14 16.33 15.03
CA ALA A 217 4.36 16.81 13.89
C ALA A 217 2.85 16.68 14.15
N VAL A 218 2.40 15.54 14.69
CA VAL A 218 1.01 15.36 15.13
C VAL A 218 0.65 16.36 16.23
N ALA A 219 1.56 16.58 17.19
CA ALA A 219 1.29 17.50 18.29
C ALA A 219 1.13 18.96 17.85
N ARG A 220 1.75 19.36 16.74
CA ARG A 220 1.62 20.71 16.16
C ARG A 220 0.37 20.88 15.31
N GLU A 221 0.08 19.91 14.45
CA GLU A 221 -0.98 20.04 13.44
C GLU A 221 -2.38 19.65 13.95
N TRP A 222 -2.45 18.82 15.00
CA TRP A 222 -3.73 18.27 15.50
C TRP A 222 -4.04 18.75 16.92
N SER A 223 -5.31 18.71 17.29
CA SER A 223 -5.79 19.14 18.62
C SER A 223 -6.91 18.24 19.15
N GLY A 224 -7.28 18.44 20.43
CA GLY A 224 -8.37 17.72 21.08
C GLY A 224 -8.09 16.23 21.33
N ASP A 225 -9.17 15.50 21.62
CA ASP A 225 -9.12 14.09 22.02
C ASP A 225 -8.50 13.18 20.95
N TYR A 226 -8.67 13.53 19.67
CA TYR A 226 -8.07 12.79 18.56
C TYR A 226 -6.54 12.84 18.61
N LYS A 227 -5.94 14.02 18.83
CA LYS A 227 -4.49 14.14 19.04
C LYS A 227 -4.03 13.27 20.21
N THR A 228 -4.72 13.35 21.34
CA THR A 228 -4.38 12.59 22.55
C THR A 228 -4.39 11.09 22.27
N LEU A 229 -5.42 10.60 21.56
CA LEU A 229 -5.54 9.21 21.14
C LEU A 229 -4.39 8.79 20.22
N ILE A 230 -4.09 9.57 19.19
CA ILE A 230 -3.02 9.25 18.23
C ILE A 230 -1.65 9.22 18.90
N LEU A 231 -1.34 10.18 19.78
CA LEU A 231 -0.09 10.19 20.52
C LEU A 231 0.04 8.98 21.45
N ALA A 232 -1.05 8.56 22.10
CA ALA A 232 -1.07 7.32 22.89
C ALA A 232 -0.77 6.08 22.02
N LEU A 233 -1.38 5.99 20.83
CA LEU A 233 -1.12 4.90 19.88
C LEU A 233 0.29 4.92 19.28
N LEU A 234 0.94 6.09 19.24
CA LEU A 234 2.34 6.24 18.81
C LEU A 234 3.35 5.82 19.89
N GLY A 235 2.88 5.51 21.10
CA GLY A 235 3.72 5.22 22.25
C GLY A 235 4.47 6.44 22.78
N ALA A 236 3.92 7.65 22.58
CA ALA A 236 4.48 8.84 23.21
C ALA A 236 4.23 8.75 24.72
N ASP A 237 5.28 8.48 25.49
CA ASP A 237 5.21 8.52 26.95
C ASP A 237 4.68 9.90 27.39
N GLN A 238 3.64 9.90 28.22
CA GLN A 238 3.17 11.09 28.92
C GLN A 238 4.21 11.45 29.99
N ASN A 239 5.27 12.16 29.59
CA ASN A 239 6.11 12.91 30.52
C ASN A 239 5.65 14.36 30.55
#